data_AF-A0A3M4AMY2-F1
#
_entry.id   AF-A0A3M4AMY2-F1
#
_cell.length_a   1.000
_cell.length_b   1.000
_cell.length_c   1.000
_cell.angle_alpha   90.00
_cell.angle_beta   90.00
_cell.angle_gamma   90.00
#
_symmetry.space_group_name_H-M   'P 1'
#
loop_
_entity.id
_entity.type
_entity.pdbx_description
1 polymer ?
#
loop_
_entity_poly.entity_id
_entity_poly.type
_entity_poly.pdbx_seq_one_letter_code
_entity_poly.pdbx_strand_id
1 'polypeptide(L)'
;NFVHAIYDELFEENFNRYKEILNQPIDDGKDSFARARNALALLDETERSQVINFFKVVMFDSASVILGALDGVHFPDNLEGDFLLLCDGKEIRIRATN
;
A
#
# COMPACT_ATOMS: atom_id res chain seq x y z
N ASN A 1 16.29 3.11 -8.72
CA ASN A 1 15.26 2.84 -9.75
C ASN A 1 13.91 3.17 -9.13
N PHE A 2 13.01 3.85 -9.84
CA PHE A 2 11.67 4.24 -9.37
C PHE A 2 10.92 3.10 -8.66
N VAL A 3 10.88 1.90 -9.27
CA VAL A 3 10.18 0.74 -8.68
C VAL A 3 10.78 0.33 -7.32
N HIS A 4 12.12 0.30 -7.22
CA HIS A 4 12.78 -0.02 -5.95
C HIS A 4 12.55 1.05 -4.88
N ALA A 5 12.54 2.34 -5.24
CA ALA A 5 12.26 3.40 -4.28
C ALA A 5 10.82 3.29 -3.70
N ILE A 6 9.84 2.97 -4.54
CA ILE A 6 8.47 2.71 -4.09
C ILE A 6 8.39 1.45 -3.22
N TYR A 7 9.11 0.39 -3.60
CA TYR A 7 9.18 -0.83 -2.80
C TYR A 7 9.75 -0.56 -1.41
N ASP A 8 10.88 0.13 -1.31
CA ASP A 8 11.55 0.44 -0.05
C ASP A 8 10.63 1.26 0.87
N GLU A 9 10.04 2.34 0.35
CA GLU A 9 9.09 3.18 1.07
C GLU A 9 7.87 2.38 1.58
N LEU A 10 7.31 1.49 0.76
CA LEU A 10 6.13 0.72 1.16
C LEU A 10 6.47 -0.39 2.15
N PHE A 11 7.45 -1.24 1.84
CA PHE A 11 7.66 -2.51 2.54
C PHE A 11 8.76 -2.48 3.59
N GLU A 12 9.80 -1.66 3.40
CA GLU A 12 10.89 -1.54 4.36
C GLU A 12 10.66 -0.39 5.36
N GLU A 13 9.96 0.66 4.96
CA GLU A 13 9.64 1.78 5.84
C GLU A 13 8.21 1.70 6.40
N ASN A 14 7.20 1.90 5.54
CA ASN A 14 5.82 2.06 6.00
C ASN A 14 5.28 0.81 6.68
N PHE A 15 5.46 -0.37 6.09
CA PHE A 15 4.99 -1.61 6.70
C PHE A 15 5.64 -1.85 8.07
N ASN A 16 6.96 -1.65 8.18
CA ASN A 16 7.67 -1.86 9.45
C ASN A 16 7.19 -0.86 10.51
N ARG A 17 6.98 0.41 10.14
CA ARG A 17 6.37 1.40 11.03
C ARG A 17 4.97 1.00 11.48
N TYR A 18 4.11 0.53 10.57
CA TYR A 18 2.77 0.07 10.94
C TYR A 18 2.84 -1.13 11.88
N LYS A 19 3.69 -2.10 11.59
CA LYS A 19 3.91 -3.26 12.45
C LYS A 19 4.33 -2.84 13.86
N GLU A 20 5.27 -1.90 14.00
CA GLU A 20 5.70 -1.39 15.30
C GLU A 20 4.54 -0.72 16.05
N ILE A 21 3.86 0.23 15.41
CA ILE A 21 2.75 0.98 16.00
C ILE A 21 1.61 0.05 16.41
N LEU A 22 1.25 -0.94 15.58
CA LEU A 22 0.09 -1.80 15.81
C LEU A 22 0.36 -2.94 16.81
N ASN A 23 1.63 -3.21 17.15
CA ASN A 23 1.99 -4.15 18.21
C ASN A 23 2.17 -3.48 19.58
N GLN A 24 2.06 -2.16 19.66
CA GLN A 24 2.14 -1.46 20.95
C GLN A 24 0.93 -1.75 21.86
N PRO A 25 1.06 -1.53 23.17
CA PRO A 25 -0.06 -1.64 24.10
C PRO A 25 -1.21 -0.67 23.77
N ILE A 26 -2.39 -0.98 24.32
CA ILE A 26 -3.60 -0.15 24.19
C ILE A 26 -3.29 1.33 24.50
N ASP A 27 -3.88 2.20 23.69
CA ASP A 27 -3.72 3.65 23.68
C ASP A 27 -5.08 4.34 23.87
N ASP A 28 -5.14 5.45 24.60
CA ASP A 28 -6.36 6.24 24.78
C ASP A 28 -6.60 7.25 23.63
N GLY A 29 -5.69 7.28 22.66
CA GLY A 29 -5.81 8.03 21.41
C GLY A 29 -7.10 7.71 20.63
N LYS A 30 -7.53 8.67 19.82
CA LYS A 30 -8.79 8.60 19.05
C LYS A 30 -8.62 8.50 17.55
N ASP A 31 -7.38 8.61 17.08
CA ASP A 31 -7.02 8.46 15.67
C ASP A 31 -7.13 7.01 15.20
N SER A 32 -6.98 6.81 13.89
CA SER A 32 -7.12 5.50 13.26
C SER A 32 -6.08 4.48 13.74
N PHE A 33 -4.85 4.91 14.08
CA PHE A 33 -3.83 4.01 14.60
C PHE A 33 -4.17 3.54 15.99
N ALA A 34 -4.59 4.43 16.89
CA ALA A 34 -5.00 4.07 18.24
C ALA A 34 -6.17 3.07 18.22
N ARG A 35 -7.19 3.30 17.37
CA ARG A 35 -8.32 2.38 17.23
C ARG A 35 -7.91 1.01 16.69
N ALA A 36 -7.09 0.97 15.64
CA ALA A 36 -6.60 -0.27 15.05
C ALA A 36 -5.72 -1.05 16.03
N ARG A 37 -4.78 -0.38 16.70
CA ARG A 37 -3.94 -0.96 17.75
C ARG A 37 -4.79 -1.58 18.86
N ASN A 38 -5.78 -0.84 19.38
CA ASN A 38 -6.63 -1.33 20.46
C ASN A 38 -7.45 -2.55 20.06
N ALA A 39 -7.97 -2.59 18.82
CA ALA A 39 -8.67 -3.74 18.30
C ALA A 39 -7.73 -4.96 18.17
N LEU A 40 -6.51 -4.76 17.65
CA LEU A 40 -5.52 -5.82 17.49
C LEU A 40 -4.94 -6.31 18.82
N ALA A 41 -4.92 -5.48 19.86
CA ALA A 41 -4.45 -5.87 21.19
C ALA A 41 -5.36 -6.90 21.89
N LEU A 42 -6.60 -7.09 21.39
CA LEU A 42 -7.52 -8.12 21.88
C LEU A 42 -7.23 -9.51 21.33
N LEU A 43 -6.44 -9.60 20.27
CA LEU A 43 -6.01 -10.85 19.66
C LEU A 43 -4.78 -11.41 20.36
N ASP A 44 -4.56 -12.72 20.24
CA ASP A 44 -3.28 -13.28 20.63
C ASP A 44 -2.15 -12.84 19.68
N GLU A 45 -0.90 -13.11 20.06
CA GLU A 45 0.28 -12.68 19.29
C GLU A 45 0.31 -13.27 17.86
N THR A 46 -0.14 -14.51 17.71
CA THR A 46 -0.14 -15.20 16.42
C THR A 46 -1.22 -14.62 15.51
N GLU A 47 -2.45 -14.50 16.00
CA GLU A 47 -3.58 -13.90 15.29
C GLU A 47 -3.28 -12.45 14.88
N ARG A 48 -2.74 -11.65 15.82
CA ARG A 48 -2.34 -10.27 15.55
C ARG A 48 -1.28 -10.21 14.45
N SER A 49 -0.27 -11.07 14.52
CA SER A 49 0.79 -11.14 13.49
C SER A 49 0.21 -11.52 12.12
N GLN A 50 -0.74 -12.45 12.05
CA GLN A 50 -1.40 -12.84 10.80
C GLN A 50 -2.17 -11.67 10.18
N VAL A 51 -2.94 -10.93 10.98
CA VAL A 51 -3.69 -9.75 10.49
C VAL A 51 -2.73 -8.65 10.02
N ILE A 52 -1.68 -8.34 10.79
CA ILE A 52 -0.69 -7.33 10.38
C ILE A 52 0.01 -7.76 9.09
N ASN A 53 0.40 -9.02 8.95
CA ASN A 53 1.04 -9.52 7.73
C ASN A 53 0.12 -9.49 6.52
N PHE A 54 -1.19 -9.60 6.70
CA PHE A 54 -2.16 -9.43 5.61
C PHE A 54 -2.11 -8.01 5.00
N PHE A 55 -1.72 -6.99 5.76
CA PHE A 55 -1.51 -5.65 5.20
C PHE A 55 -0.41 -5.61 4.14
N LYS A 56 0.61 -6.49 4.19
CA LYS A 56 1.59 -6.60 3.09
C LYS A 56 0.91 -6.95 1.77
N VAL A 57 -0.07 -7.87 1.81
CA VAL A 57 -0.83 -8.28 0.63
C VAL A 57 -1.63 -7.10 0.10
N VAL A 58 -2.37 -6.40 0.96
CA VAL A 58 -3.15 -5.21 0.57
C VAL A 58 -2.26 -4.12 -0.03
N MET A 59 -1.08 -3.86 0.55
CA MET A 59 -0.12 -2.88 0.03
C MET A 59 0.44 -3.32 -1.33
N PHE A 60 0.75 -4.61 -1.49
CA PHE A 60 1.24 -5.18 -2.74
C PHE A 60 0.19 -5.12 -3.85
N ASP A 61 -1.06 -5.46 -3.56
CA ASP A 61 -2.15 -5.41 -4.53
C ASP A 61 -2.40 -3.95 -4.96
N SER A 62 -2.41 -3.02 -4.01
CA SER A 62 -2.57 -1.58 -4.29
C SER A 62 -1.45 -1.04 -5.17
N ALA A 63 -0.19 -1.38 -4.86
CA ALA A 63 0.95 -1.00 -5.68
C ALA A 63 0.90 -1.63 -7.07
N SER A 64 0.51 -2.91 -7.17
CA SER A 64 0.40 -3.63 -8.44
C SER A 64 -0.66 -3.03 -9.36
N VAL A 65 -1.79 -2.58 -8.81
CA VAL A 65 -2.82 -1.87 -9.59
C VAL A 65 -2.26 -0.57 -10.17
N ILE A 66 -1.60 0.25 -9.33
CA ILE A 66 -1.08 1.55 -9.77
C ILE A 66 0.07 1.38 -10.77
N LEU A 67 1.07 0.56 -10.44
CA LEU A 67 2.23 0.34 -11.30
C LEU A 67 1.84 -0.41 -12.57
N GLY A 68 0.88 -1.34 -12.48
CA GLY A 68 0.31 -2.02 -13.64
C GLY A 68 -0.38 -1.06 -14.61
N ALA A 69 -1.09 -0.06 -14.07
CA ALA A 69 -1.71 1.00 -14.88
C ALA A 69 -0.65 1.92 -15.50
N LEU A 70 0.43 2.22 -14.78
CA LEU A 70 1.53 3.05 -15.29
C LEU A 70 2.34 2.36 -16.41
N ASP A 71 2.56 1.04 -16.29
CA ASP A 71 3.29 0.25 -17.30
C ASP A 71 2.37 -0.33 -18.40
N GLY A 72 1.06 -0.07 -18.29
CA GLY A 72 0.05 -0.49 -19.26
C GLY A 72 -0.23 -2.00 -19.31
N VAL A 73 0.24 -2.77 -18.32
CA VAL A 73 0.04 -4.23 -18.23
C VAL A 73 -1.29 -4.61 -17.57
N HIS A 74 -1.88 -3.71 -16.79
CA HIS A 74 -3.18 -3.90 -16.14
C HIS A 74 -3.89 -2.56 -15.97
N PHE A 75 -5.17 -2.49 -16.31
CA PHE A 75 -6.00 -1.32 -16.05
C PHE A 75 -7.20 -1.70 -15.18
N PRO A 76 -7.59 -0.85 -14.22
CA PRO A 76 -8.86 -1.00 -13.53
C PRO A 76 -10.04 -0.98 -14.51
N ASP A 77 -11.07 -1.77 -14.22
CA ASP A 77 -12.31 -1.78 -15.02
C ASP A 77 -12.90 -0.36 -15.16
N ASN A 78 -13.45 -0.06 -16.33
CA ASN A 78 -14.02 1.23 -16.72
C ASN A 78 -13.01 2.39 -16.86
N LEU A 79 -11.71 2.10 -16.89
CA LEU A 79 -10.69 3.07 -17.29
C LEU A 79 -10.44 3.01 -18.80
N GLU A 80 -10.97 4.00 -19.55
CA GLU A 80 -10.71 4.15 -20.98
C GLU A 80 -10.11 5.52 -21.28
N GLY A 81 -9.09 5.55 -22.15
CA GLY A 81 -8.52 6.80 -22.65
C GLY A 81 -7.01 6.82 -22.75
N ASP A 82 -6.49 7.96 -23.17
CA ASP A 82 -5.06 8.24 -23.18
C ASP A 82 -4.67 9.03 -21.94
N PHE A 83 -3.65 8.54 -21.24
CA PHE A 83 -3.07 9.15 -20.05
C PHE A 83 -1.65 9.61 -20.34
N LEU A 84 -1.25 10.70 -19.69
CA LEU A 84 0.09 11.26 -19.79
C LEU A 84 0.77 11.18 -18.43
N LEU A 85 1.87 10.44 -18.36
CA LEU A 85 2.77 10.46 -17.23
C LEU A 85 3.91 11.43 -17.51
N LEU A 86 4.11 12.40 -16.63
CA LEU A 86 5.17 13.40 -16.70
C LEU A 86 6.19 13.15 -15.60
N CYS A 87 7.45 12.94 -15.96
CA CYS A 87 8.56 12.78 -15.02
C CYS A 87 9.77 13.57 -15.50
N ASP A 88 10.19 14.59 -14.74
CA ASP A 88 11.29 15.49 -15.11
C ASP A 88 11.20 16.05 -16.54
N GLY A 89 9.98 16.42 -16.95
CA GLY A 89 9.70 16.92 -18.31
C GLY A 89 9.75 15.86 -19.41
N LYS A 90 10.00 14.59 -19.08
CA LYS A 90 9.80 13.46 -20.00
C LYS A 90 8.36 13.01 -19.94
N GLU A 91 7.80 12.81 -21.13
CA GLU A 91 6.42 12.37 -21.29
C GLU A 91 6.38 10.88 -21.66
N ILE A 92 5.54 10.12 -20.98
CA ILE A 92 5.18 8.76 -21.34
C ILE A 92 3.66 8.74 -21.57
N ARG A 93 3.24 8.33 -22.77
CA ARG A 93 1.83 8.18 -23.12
C ARG A 93 1.40 6.75 -22.87
N ILE A 94 0.34 6.58 -22.08
CA ILE A 94 -0.25 5.30 -21.74
C ILE A 94 -1.65 5.28 -22.33
N ARG A 95 -2.01 4.18 -23.02
CA ARG A 95 -3.35 4.01 -23.57
C ARG A 95 -4.05 2.89 -22.80
N ALA A 96 -5.11 3.23 -22.09
CA ALA A 96 -5.97 2.25 -21.42
C ALA A 96 -7.12 1.85 -22.36
N THR A 97 -7.30 0.55 -22.53
CA THR A 97 -8.41 -0.06 -23.28
C THR A 97 -8.94 -1.23 -22.48
N ASN A 98 -10.23 -1.21 -22.15
CA ASN A 98 -10.94 -2.35 -21.56
C ASN A 98 -11.47 -3.30 -22.64
#